data_AF-A0A1G0ME52-F1
#
_entry.id   AF-A0A1G0ME52-F1
#
_cell.length_a   1.000
_cell.length_b   1.000
_cell.length_c   1.000
_cell.angle_alpha   90.00
_cell.angle_beta   90.00
_cell.angle_gamma   90.00
#
_symmetry.space_group_name_H-M   'P 1'
#
loop_
_entity.id
_entity.type
_entity.pdbx_description
1 polymer ?
#
loop_
_entity_poly.entity_id
_entity_poly.type
_entity_poly.pdbx_seq_one_letter_code
_entity_poly.pdbx_strand_id
1 'polypeptide(L)'
;MKLLSEGIRAIADHRIRNLVSLLMSNRFTSLLSGIVMTFALSSGSAAVIFAVGLLNGGVINVFQAICVLSGILLGSSLSLHLHLIPYSLLSGFFILGGFIIKYFFRNRRLVHYGTLLLGVGLLFFGLSLLEGSYRPVNGGHPLNDLIYGMLYQSSLMAALSGAIISFLVQSTQSTLSIIASLENNGEMPLSLSFAMCCGGMLGMSVIGLLASVGGKYVARRVAMVLMLITLITCLPLIIFSQAGADLSYEIASSFGNHDLCNVLSWGYTIPSVIGALILFVSASPVSRLLHMFESDASGKVGGMQPSAGYLDRRILITPPIALEQARKEVQRMAAVTSWMFADVLAILSNFDARRVETIRQHEQLLDSLNSEITSFLAALSKSASGPDIMFEVPGLIQVVSALEHIGDVCEDILDCTLDRKQSGIIFSPDAMRDLIILAEQTGNIIIRMEKFVSSSENYDRDELHQMKARTRQLYDQIKESHFSRICSGVCPPRSAMLFQEMSSSCMRIAELCWNVLGVQIRRTE
;
A
#
# COMPACT_ATOMS: atom_id res chain seq x y z
N MET A 1 6.81 6.59 -11.06
CA MET A 1 5.99 6.39 -9.84
C MET A 1 4.80 5.46 -10.07
N LYS A 2 3.77 5.87 -10.83
CA LYS A 2 2.58 5.04 -11.12
C LYS A 2 2.94 3.67 -11.72
N LEU A 3 3.79 3.64 -12.75
CA LEU A 3 4.30 2.41 -13.38
C LEU A 3 5.10 1.49 -12.43
N LEU A 4 5.80 2.05 -11.44
CA LEU A 4 6.56 1.27 -10.46
C LEU A 4 5.63 0.66 -9.40
N SER A 5 4.65 1.43 -8.93
CA SER A 5 3.61 0.95 -8.00
C SER A 5 2.73 -0.14 -8.65
N GLU A 6 2.26 0.09 -9.88
CA GLU A 6 1.48 -0.88 -10.66
C GLU A 6 2.32 -2.09 -11.06
N GLY A 7 3.59 -1.91 -11.41
CA GLY A 7 4.53 -2.99 -11.70
C GLY A 7 4.79 -3.88 -10.49
N ILE A 8 5.06 -3.30 -9.30
CA ILE A 8 5.21 -4.06 -8.06
C ILE A 8 3.92 -4.81 -7.72
N ARG A 9 2.75 -4.16 -7.81
CA ARG A 9 1.46 -4.80 -7.56
C ARG A 9 1.18 -5.96 -8.53
N ALA A 10 1.54 -5.82 -9.80
CA ALA A 10 1.33 -6.84 -10.84
C ALA A 10 2.36 -7.98 -10.81
N ILE A 11 3.58 -7.74 -10.30
CA ILE A 11 4.68 -8.73 -10.23
C ILE A 11 4.67 -9.47 -8.90
N ALA A 12 4.05 -8.93 -7.85
CA ALA A 12 4.00 -9.52 -6.52
C ALA A 12 3.18 -10.82 -6.48
N ASP A 13 3.70 -11.86 -7.14
CA ASP A 13 3.35 -13.25 -6.92
C ASP A 13 3.63 -13.59 -5.44
N HIS A 14 2.88 -14.54 -4.88
CA HIS A 14 2.93 -14.90 -3.46
C HIS A 14 4.36 -15.24 -2.99
N ARG A 15 5.24 -15.67 -3.92
CA ARG A 15 6.66 -15.99 -3.68
C ARG A 15 7.56 -14.75 -3.48
N ILE A 16 7.36 -13.67 -4.25
CA ILE A 16 8.14 -12.44 -4.10
C ILE A 16 7.68 -11.69 -2.85
N ARG A 17 6.37 -11.70 -2.60
CA ARG A 17 5.81 -11.17 -1.34
C ARG A 17 6.36 -11.95 -0.14
N ASN A 18 6.50 -13.27 -0.22
CA ASN A 18 7.14 -14.10 0.81
C ASN A 18 8.65 -13.85 0.93
N LEU A 19 9.39 -13.65 -0.17
CA LEU A 19 10.83 -13.35 -0.12
C LEU A 19 11.08 -11.96 0.49
N VAL A 20 10.32 -10.96 0.07
CA VAL A 20 10.39 -9.60 0.64
C VAL A 20 9.95 -9.64 2.10
N SER A 21 8.88 -10.34 2.45
CA SER A 21 8.44 -10.45 3.85
C SER A 21 9.40 -11.26 4.72
N LEU A 22 10.11 -12.26 4.18
CA LEU A 22 11.17 -13.00 4.87
C LEU A 22 12.41 -12.13 5.09
N LEU A 23 12.86 -11.40 4.07
CA LEU A 23 13.96 -10.45 4.18
C LEU A 23 13.61 -9.29 5.14
N MET A 24 12.34 -8.89 5.21
CA MET A 24 11.82 -7.88 6.14
C MET A 24 11.16 -8.49 7.39
N SER A 25 11.41 -9.76 7.71
CA SER A 25 10.63 -10.44 8.76
C SER A 25 10.96 -9.92 10.17
N ASN A 26 12.19 -9.47 10.38
CA ASN A 26 12.68 -9.04 11.67
C ASN A 26 13.17 -7.59 11.63
N ARG A 27 13.23 -6.95 12.80
CA ARG A 27 13.62 -5.55 12.97
C ARG A 27 15.02 -5.27 12.39
N PHE A 28 15.97 -6.18 12.63
CA PHE A 28 17.34 -6.08 12.11
C PHE A 28 17.45 -6.38 10.61
N THR A 29 16.72 -7.39 10.12
CA THR A 29 16.77 -7.74 8.69
C THR A 29 16.12 -6.66 7.83
N SER A 30 15.09 -5.99 8.36
CA SER A 30 14.46 -4.81 7.76
C SER A 30 15.38 -3.59 7.74
N LEU A 31 16.22 -3.39 8.75
CA LEU A 31 17.23 -2.33 8.73
C LEU A 31 18.33 -2.65 7.71
N LEU A 32 18.83 -3.88 7.72
CA LEU A 32 19.90 -4.29 6.81
C LEU A 32 19.47 -4.19 5.35
N SER A 33 18.23 -4.55 5.05
CA SER A 33 17.71 -4.41 3.70
C SER A 33 17.59 -2.96 3.25
N GLY A 34 17.26 -2.02 4.14
CA GLY A 34 17.27 -0.59 3.83
C GLY A 34 18.66 -0.10 3.43
N ILE A 35 19.70 -0.58 4.13
CA ILE A 35 21.11 -0.29 3.81
C ILE A 35 21.46 -0.88 2.43
N VAL A 36 21.19 -2.18 2.23
CA VAL A 36 21.47 -2.89 0.96
C VAL A 36 20.75 -2.22 -0.20
N MET A 37 19.50 -1.82 0.00
CA MET A 37 18.70 -1.18 -1.02
C MET A 37 19.22 0.22 -1.35
N THR A 38 19.71 0.96 -0.36
CA THR A 38 20.33 2.26 -0.58
C THR A 38 21.63 2.13 -1.36
N PHE A 39 22.44 1.11 -1.08
CA PHE A 39 23.64 0.82 -1.89
C PHE A 39 23.29 0.37 -3.32
N ALA A 40 22.29 -0.51 -3.46
CA ALA A 40 21.86 -0.99 -4.77
C ALA A 40 21.29 0.13 -5.65
N LEU A 41 20.60 1.10 -5.04
CA LEU A 41 20.03 2.25 -5.73
C LEU A 41 20.98 3.46 -5.79
N SER A 42 22.11 3.40 -5.06
CA SER A 42 23.08 4.48 -4.82
C SER A 42 22.46 5.84 -4.40
N SER A 43 21.19 5.88 -4.02
CA SER A 43 20.45 7.10 -3.70
C SER A 43 19.49 6.82 -2.55
N GLY A 44 19.65 7.58 -1.46
CA GLY A 44 18.75 7.55 -0.31
C GLY A 44 17.33 7.95 -0.66
N SER A 45 17.17 9.00 -1.47
CA SER A 45 15.86 9.49 -1.92
C SER A 45 15.11 8.45 -2.76
N ALA A 46 15.79 7.76 -3.67
CA ALA A 46 15.20 6.67 -4.46
C ALA A 46 14.81 5.49 -3.57
N ALA A 47 15.62 5.18 -2.56
CA ALA A 47 15.33 4.13 -1.60
C ALA A 47 14.10 4.46 -0.72
N VAL A 48 13.95 5.71 -0.26
CA VAL A 48 12.75 6.16 0.46
C VAL A 48 11.50 6.03 -0.41
N ILE A 49 11.56 6.48 -1.66
CA ILE A 49 10.46 6.36 -2.62
C ILE A 49 10.01 4.91 -2.75
N PHE A 50 10.95 3.99 -2.92
CA PHE A 50 10.64 2.58 -3.11
C PHE A 50 10.09 1.94 -1.84
N ALA A 51 10.62 2.26 -0.65
CA ALA A 51 10.09 1.78 0.63
C ALA A 51 8.64 2.25 0.86
N VAL A 52 8.35 3.54 0.58
CA VAL A 52 6.98 4.09 0.62
C VAL A 52 6.09 3.44 -0.45
N GLY A 53 6.63 3.13 -1.62
CA GLY A 53 5.95 2.39 -2.68
C GLY A 53 5.53 0.98 -2.26
N LEU A 54 6.43 0.23 -1.61
CA LEU A 54 6.14 -1.10 -1.07
C LEU A 54 5.06 -1.06 0.03
N LEU A 55 5.11 -0.04 0.89
CA LEU A 55 4.09 0.17 1.92
C LEU A 55 2.71 0.49 1.29
N ASN A 56 2.68 1.35 0.27
CA ASN A 56 1.46 1.65 -0.50
C ASN A 56 0.92 0.44 -1.28
N GLY A 57 1.82 -0.45 -1.71
CA GLY A 57 1.48 -1.72 -2.34
C GLY A 57 0.99 -2.79 -1.37
N GLY A 58 1.04 -2.55 -0.05
CA GLY A 58 0.69 -3.57 0.96
C GLY A 58 1.67 -4.75 1.00
N VAL A 59 2.88 -4.57 0.47
CA VAL A 59 3.92 -5.60 0.44
C VAL A 59 4.64 -5.68 1.78
N ILE A 60 4.85 -4.53 2.43
CA ILE A 60 5.44 -4.40 3.76
C ILE A 60 4.48 -3.68 4.70
N ASN A 61 4.53 -4.02 5.99
CA ASN A 61 3.72 -3.36 7.02
C ASN A 61 4.40 -2.08 7.56
N VAL A 62 3.69 -1.35 8.42
CA VAL A 62 4.16 -0.08 9.01
C VAL A 62 5.46 -0.26 9.78
N PHE A 63 5.53 -1.31 10.61
CA PHE A 63 6.69 -1.60 11.43
C PHE A 63 7.94 -1.88 10.57
N GLN A 64 7.79 -2.70 9.53
CA GLN A 64 8.83 -3.01 8.56
C GLN A 64 9.27 -1.76 7.81
N ALA A 65 8.32 -0.93 7.35
CA ALA A 65 8.63 0.30 6.64
C ALA A 65 9.47 1.27 7.50
N ILE A 66 9.13 1.43 8.80
CA ILE A 66 9.91 2.27 9.72
C ILE A 66 11.33 1.72 9.89
N CYS A 67 11.50 0.40 10.00
CA CYS A 67 12.81 -0.24 10.12
C CYS A 67 13.62 -0.16 8.81
N VAL A 68 12.97 -0.25 7.64
CA VAL A 68 13.61 -0.06 6.34
C VAL A 68 14.07 1.38 6.19
N LEU A 69 13.24 2.36 6.56
CA LEU A 69 13.59 3.78 6.51
C LEU A 69 14.78 4.12 7.43
N SER A 70 14.88 3.50 8.62
CA SER A 70 16.07 3.67 9.46
C SER A 70 17.33 3.09 8.81
N GLY A 71 17.20 1.94 8.13
CA GLY A 71 18.27 1.39 7.30
C GLY A 71 18.67 2.30 6.14
N ILE A 72 17.71 2.98 5.52
CA ILE A 72 17.97 3.91 4.41
C ILE A 72 18.76 5.14 4.89
N LEU A 73 18.45 5.67 6.08
CA LEU A 73 19.24 6.75 6.68
C LEU A 73 20.72 6.34 6.88
N LEU A 74 20.95 5.13 7.40
CA LEU A 74 22.31 4.59 7.58
C LEU A 74 23.00 4.31 6.24
N GLY A 75 22.29 3.75 5.27
CA GLY A 75 22.84 3.48 3.94
C GLY A 75 23.24 4.77 3.21
N SER A 76 22.44 5.82 3.37
CA SER A 76 22.67 7.12 2.72
C SER A 76 23.87 7.87 3.31
N SER A 77 24.16 7.67 4.59
CA SER A 77 25.37 8.23 5.20
C SER A 77 26.61 7.39 4.87
N LEU A 78 26.50 6.06 4.90
CA LEU A 78 27.60 5.17 4.54
C LEU A 78 28.02 5.34 3.06
N SER A 79 27.08 5.63 2.16
CA SER A 79 27.41 5.86 0.75
C SER A 79 28.27 7.11 0.53
N LEU A 80 28.25 8.10 1.44
CA LEU A 80 29.12 9.27 1.33
C LEU A 80 30.60 8.94 1.56
N HIS A 81 30.88 7.91 2.36
CA HIS A 81 32.25 7.45 2.63
C HIS A 81 32.72 6.35 1.66
N LEU A 82 31.79 5.73 0.92
CA LEU A 82 32.08 4.68 -0.05
C LEU A 82 31.99 5.25 -1.47
N HIS A 83 33.14 5.39 -2.13
CA HIS A 83 33.21 5.71 -3.56
C HIS A 83 32.63 4.53 -4.38
N LEU A 84 31.33 4.58 -4.66
CA LEU A 84 30.61 3.56 -5.43
C LEU A 84 30.42 3.99 -6.90
N ILE A 85 30.29 2.99 -7.76
CA ILE A 85 30.27 3.06 -9.24
C ILE A 85 29.22 4.07 -9.76
N PRO A 86 29.54 4.90 -10.77
CA PRO A 86 28.61 5.90 -11.29
C PRO A 86 27.39 5.25 -11.96
N TYR A 87 26.20 5.63 -11.50
CA TYR A 87 24.91 5.06 -11.88
C TYR A 87 24.47 5.39 -13.32
N SER A 88 25.15 6.33 -13.99
CA SER A 88 25.03 6.59 -15.44
C SER A 88 25.13 5.30 -16.26
N LEU A 89 26.11 4.44 -15.92
CA LEU A 89 26.34 3.18 -16.61
C LEU A 89 25.21 2.17 -16.37
N LEU A 90 24.67 2.08 -15.14
CA LEU A 90 23.59 1.16 -14.79
C LEU A 90 22.25 1.52 -15.46
N SER A 91 21.98 2.83 -15.60
CA SER A 91 20.73 3.34 -16.19
C SER A 91 20.49 2.80 -17.61
N GLY A 92 21.54 2.81 -18.44
CA GLY A 92 21.48 2.36 -19.83
C GLY A 92 21.14 0.87 -19.93
N PHE A 93 21.78 0.03 -19.10
CA PHE A 93 21.50 -1.41 -19.06
C PHE A 93 20.07 -1.71 -18.64
N PHE A 94 19.53 -1.01 -17.63
CA PHE A 94 18.17 -1.23 -17.16
C PHE A 94 17.09 -0.72 -18.12
N ILE A 95 17.32 0.42 -18.78
CA ILE A 95 16.40 0.92 -19.82
C ILE A 95 16.36 -0.06 -20.99
N LEU A 96 17.53 -0.45 -21.50
CA LEU A 96 17.63 -1.30 -22.68
C LEU A 96 17.10 -2.71 -22.39
N GLY A 97 17.46 -3.29 -21.24
CA GLY A 97 16.92 -4.57 -20.79
C GLY A 97 15.42 -4.53 -20.53
N GLY A 98 14.93 -3.49 -19.84
CA GLY A 98 13.50 -3.31 -19.57
C GLY A 98 12.66 -3.11 -20.84
N PHE A 99 13.19 -2.35 -21.80
CA PHE A 99 12.53 -2.12 -23.09
C PHE A 99 12.41 -3.42 -23.91
N ILE A 100 13.52 -4.15 -24.06
CA ILE A 100 13.53 -5.44 -24.76
C ILE A 100 12.55 -6.41 -24.10
N ILE A 101 12.63 -6.58 -22.77
CA ILE A 101 11.79 -7.54 -22.05
C ILE A 101 10.30 -7.17 -22.18
N LYS A 102 9.96 -5.87 -22.10
CA LYS A 102 8.56 -5.40 -22.17
C LYS A 102 7.94 -5.55 -23.56
N TYR A 103 8.69 -5.26 -24.62
CA TYR A 103 8.14 -5.16 -25.98
C TYR A 103 8.40 -6.40 -26.84
N PHE A 104 9.44 -7.20 -26.56
CA PHE A 104 9.72 -8.41 -27.34
C PHE A 104 9.09 -9.69 -26.77
N PHE A 105 8.75 -9.73 -25.48
CA PHE A 105 8.15 -10.92 -24.87
C PHE A 105 6.64 -10.78 -24.69
N ARG A 106 5.90 -11.83 -25.05
CA ARG A 106 4.42 -11.88 -25.00
C ARG A 106 3.86 -12.43 -23.69
N ASN A 107 4.73 -12.99 -22.84
CA ASN A 107 4.37 -13.55 -21.54
C ASN A 107 4.10 -12.42 -20.53
N ARG A 108 2.89 -12.35 -19.97
CA ARG A 108 2.47 -11.32 -19.01
C ARG A 108 3.47 -11.12 -17.87
N ARG A 109 4.05 -12.19 -17.32
CA ARG A 109 5.05 -12.09 -16.23
C ARG A 109 6.32 -11.35 -16.68
N LEU A 110 6.86 -11.68 -17.85
CA LEU A 110 8.05 -11.01 -18.41
C LEU A 110 7.74 -9.55 -18.74
N VAL A 111 6.57 -9.26 -19.32
CA VAL A 111 6.15 -7.88 -19.61
C VAL A 111 6.12 -7.02 -18.34
N HIS A 112 5.65 -7.57 -17.22
CA HIS A 112 5.66 -6.85 -15.95
C HIS A 112 7.09 -6.64 -15.42
N TYR A 113 7.96 -7.66 -15.43
CA TYR A 113 9.38 -7.49 -15.10
C TYR A 113 10.07 -6.43 -15.96
N GLY A 114 9.82 -6.44 -17.27
CA GLY A 114 10.32 -5.43 -18.20
C GLY A 114 9.81 -4.03 -17.87
N THR A 115 8.55 -3.90 -17.45
CA THR A 115 7.96 -2.63 -17.01
C THR A 115 8.60 -2.10 -15.73
N LEU A 116 8.93 -2.98 -14.78
CA LEU A 116 9.66 -2.63 -13.56
C LEU A 116 11.10 -2.20 -13.89
N LEU A 117 11.84 -3.00 -14.66
CA LEU A 117 13.21 -2.71 -15.10
C LEU A 117 13.31 -1.39 -15.86
N LEU A 118 12.38 -1.15 -16.79
CA LEU A 118 12.29 0.09 -17.55
C LEU A 118 11.97 1.28 -16.65
N GLY A 119 11.07 1.11 -15.68
CA GLY A 119 10.73 2.16 -14.70
C GLY A 119 11.91 2.53 -13.80
N VAL A 120 12.68 1.55 -13.34
CA VAL A 120 13.91 1.76 -12.56
C VAL A 120 15.00 2.41 -13.42
N GLY A 121 15.21 1.94 -14.64
CA GLY A 121 16.18 2.51 -15.57
C GLY A 121 15.87 3.96 -15.94
N LEU A 122 14.61 4.28 -16.25
CA LEU A 122 14.17 5.66 -16.53
C LEU A 122 14.32 6.58 -15.32
N LEU A 123 14.09 6.06 -14.10
CA LEU A 123 14.32 6.81 -12.86
C LEU A 123 15.80 7.17 -12.73
N PHE A 124 16.71 6.20 -12.87
CA PHE A 124 18.16 6.45 -12.80
C PHE A 124 18.67 7.37 -13.91
N PHE A 125 18.13 7.22 -15.13
CA PHE A 125 18.48 8.11 -16.23
C PHE A 125 18.01 9.54 -15.95
N GLY A 126 16.80 9.72 -15.43
CA GLY A 126 16.32 11.02 -14.96
C GLY A 126 17.23 11.64 -13.90
N LEU A 127 17.69 10.84 -12.92
CA LEU A 127 18.68 11.29 -11.93
C LEU A 127 20.02 11.66 -12.57
N SER A 128 20.46 10.97 -13.63
CA SER A 128 21.73 11.27 -14.32
C SER A 128 21.67 12.57 -15.11
N LEU A 129 20.52 12.87 -15.69
CA LEU A 129 20.27 14.15 -16.37
C LEU A 129 20.24 15.31 -15.38
N LEU A 130 19.70 15.09 -14.19
CA LEU A 130 19.70 16.09 -13.12
C LEU A 130 21.12 16.40 -12.63
N GLU A 131 21.98 15.39 -12.46
CA GLU A 131 23.39 15.62 -12.10
C GLU A 131 24.19 16.32 -13.21
N GLY A 132 24.01 15.92 -14.47
CA GLY A 132 24.74 16.51 -15.60
C GLY A 132 24.32 17.95 -15.95
N SER A 133 23.14 18.39 -15.52
CA SER A 133 22.62 19.73 -15.82
C SER A 133 23.10 20.81 -14.86
N TYR A 134 23.70 20.44 -13.72
CA TYR A 134 24.26 21.41 -12.79
C TYR A 134 25.69 21.78 -13.21
N ARG A 135 25.83 22.92 -13.89
CA ARG A 135 27.13 23.62 -14.00
C ARG A 135 27.12 24.78 -13.02
N PRO A 136 28.08 24.88 -12.09
CA PRO A 136 28.21 26.07 -11.25
C PRO A 136 28.34 27.28 -12.19
N VAL A 137 27.50 28.31 -11.95
CA VAL A 137 27.53 29.56 -12.72
C VAL A 137 28.82 30.29 -12.32
N ASN A 138 29.90 29.95 -13.01
CA ASN A 138 31.17 30.64 -12.85
C ASN A 138 31.05 32.03 -13.48
N GLY A 139 31.11 33.06 -12.64
CA GLY A 139 31.30 34.46 -13.06
C GLY A 139 30.15 35.38 -12.69
N GLY A 140 30.37 36.25 -11.69
CA GLY A 140 29.83 37.60 -11.52
C GLY A 140 28.35 37.87 -11.82
N HIS A 141 27.47 36.87 -11.80
CA HIS A 141 26.07 37.06 -12.14
C HIS A 141 25.38 37.75 -10.97
N PRO A 142 24.61 38.83 -11.17
CA PRO A 142 23.93 39.55 -10.08
C PRO A 142 22.89 38.70 -9.30
N LEU A 143 22.57 37.50 -9.80
CA LEU A 143 21.79 36.50 -9.07
C LEU A 143 22.59 35.84 -7.95
N ASN A 144 23.90 35.68 -8.11
CA ASN A 144 24.78 35.14 -7.09
C ASN A 144 24.81 36.09 -5.88
N ASP A 145 24.97 37.40 -6.06
CA ASP A 145 24.95 38.37 -4.96
C ASP A 145 23.59 38.43 -4.24
N LEU A 146 22.48 38.19 -4.95
CA LEU A 146 21.13 38.16 -4.38
C LEU A 146 20.85 36.84 -3.62
N ILE A 147 21.38 35.72 -4.13
CA ILE A 147 21.39 34.42 -3.46
C ILE A 147 22.28 34.50 -2.22
N TYR A 148 23.48 35.10 -2.32
CA TYR A 148 24.39 35.25 -1.19
C TYR A 148 23.82 36.18 -0.11
N GLY A 149 23.24 37.31 -0.52
CA GLY A 149 22.70 38.32 0.38
C GLY A 149 21.43 37.90 1.11
N MET A 150 20.60 37.00 0.57
CA MET A 150 19.34 36.58 1.20
C MET A 150 19.36 35.16 1.79
N LEU A 151 20.12 34.21 1.24
CA LEU A 151 20.04 32.79 1.65
C LEU A 151 21.08 32.38 2.70
N TYR A 152 22.12 33.18 2.97
CA TYR A 152 23.24 32.78 3.85
C TYR A 152 23.44 33.66 5.09
N GLN A 153 22.49 34.53 5.43
CA GLN A 153 22.56 35.35 6.64
C GLN A 153 22.36 34.55 7.94
N SER A 154 21.73 33.37 7.88
CA SER A 154 21.48 32.52 9.04
C SER A 154 21.63 31.04 8.69
N SER A 155 22.07 30.23 9.65
CA SER A 155 22.21 28.77 9.51
C SER A 155 20.90 28.09 9.10
N LEU A 156 19.74 28.67 9.45
CA LEU A 156 18.42 28.13 9.09
C LEU A 156 18.09 28.35 7.60
N MET A 157 18.47 29.51 7.02
CA MET A 157 18.32 29.74 5.58
C MET A 157 19.31 28.90 4.77
N ALA A 158 20.52 28.70 5.28
CA ALA A 158 21.48 27.75 4.71
C ALA A 158 20.92 26.33 4.72
N ALA A 159 20.31 25.87 5.82
CA ALA A 159 19.66 24.57 5.85
C ALA A 159 18.49 24.45 4.85
N LEU A 160 17.68 25.50 4.69
CA LEU A 160 16.59 25.49 3.70
C LEU A 160 17.12 25.44 2.25
N SER A 161 18.19 26.18 1.94
CA SER A 161 18.80 26.12 0.61
C SER A 161 19.41 24.74 0.34
N GLY A 162 20.08 24.14 1.32
CA GLY A 162 20.55 22.76 1.24
C GLY A 162 19.42 21.73 1.04
N ALA A 163 18.27 21.93 1.70
CA ALA A 163 17.08 21.10 1.51
C ALA A 163 16.51 21.23 0.09
N ILE A 164 16.46 22.44 -0.46
CA ILE A 164 16.00 22.70 -1.84
C ILE A 164 16.98 22.07 -2.85
N ILE A 165 18.28 22.23 -2.67
CA ILE A 165 19.29 21.60 -3.54
C ILE A 165 19.14 20.09 -3.49
N SER A 166 19.03 19.49 -2.30
CA SER A 166 18.83 18.05 -2.17
C SER A 166 17.51 17.58 -2.78
N PHE A 167 16.46 18.39 -2.71
CA PHE A 167 15.17 18.09 -3.32
C PHE A 167 15.23 18.09 -4.85
N LEU A 168 15.98 19.02 -5.43
CA LEU A 168 16.15 19.16 -6.88
C LEU A 168 17.11 18.11 -7.44
N VAL A 169 18.25 17.90 -6.78
CA VAL A 169 19.32 16.99 -7.21
C VAL A 169 18.97 15.53 -6.88
N GLN A 170 18.21 15.30 -5.81
CA GLN A 170 17.74 13.97 -5.36
C GLN A 170 18.85 12.93 -5.11
N SER A 171 20.11 13.38 -5.08
CA SER A 171 21.31 12.57 -4.85
C SER A 171 22.10 13.21 -3.72
N THR A 172 22.32 12.45 -2.65
CA THR A 172 23.02 12.92 -1.45
C THR A 172 24.49 13.24 -1.74
N GLN A 173 25.17 12.37 -2.50
CA GLN A 173 26.57 12.57 -2.90
C GLN A 173 26.75 13.83 -3.75
N SER A 174 25.83 14.06 -4.69
CA SER A 174 25.92 15.21 -5.59
C SER A 174 25.54 16.51 -4.90
N THR A 175 24.56 16.47 -4.00
CA THR A 175 24.25 17.62 -3.13
C THR A 175 25.47 18.01 -2.30
N LEU A 176 26.17 17.02 -1.72
CA LEU A 176 27.35 17.27 -0.91
C LEU A 176 28.52 17.82 -1.74
N SER A 177 28.71 17.32 -2.96
CA SER A 177 29.74 17.81 -3.89
C SER A 177 29.50 19.26 -4.30
N ILE A 178 28.23 19.64 -4.50
CA ILE A 178 27.83 21.02 -4.79
C ILE A 178 28.17 21.93 -3.60
N ILE A 179 27.79 21.52 -2.38
CA ILE A 179 28.09 22.29 -1.16
C ILE A 179 29.60 22.44 -0.96
N ALA A 180 30.36 21.36 -1.16
CA ALA A 180 31.82 21.37 -1.06
C ALA A 180 32.48 22.31 -2.10
N SER A 181 31.91 22.38 -3.31
CA SER A 181 32.40 23.31 -4.33
C SER A 181 32.15 24.78 -3.96
N LEU A 182 31.02 25.11 -3.34
CA LEU A 182 30.70 26.47 -2.90
C LEU A 182 31.65 26.93 -1.79
N GLU A 183 31.97 26.03 -0.86
CA GLU A 183 32.95 26.33 0.20
C GLU A 183 34.37 26.48 -0.34
N ASN A 184 34.82 25.60 -1.25
CA ASN A 184 36.16 25.68 -1.86
C ASN A 184 36.39 26.99 -2.63
N ASN A 185 35.33 27.59 -3.17
CA ASN A 185 35.38 28.89 -3.84
C ASN A 185 35.46 30.07 -2.85
N GLY A 186 35.46 29.81 -1.53
CA GLY A 186 35.49 30.83 -0.48
C GLY A 186 34.17 31.57 -0.32
N GLU A 187 33.09 31.08 -0.93
CA GLU A 187 31.79 31.75 -0.98
C GLU A 187 31.00 31.55 0.33
N MET A 188 31.34 30.52 1.11
CA MET A 188 30.65 30.16 2.35
C MET A 188 31.60 29.61 3.43
N PRO A 189 31.42 30.00 4.71
CA PRO A 189 32.14 29.38 5.82
C PRO A 189 31.64 27.95 6.09
N LEU A 190 32.53 27.09 6.58
CA LEU A 190 32.27 25.68 6.92
C LEU A 190 31.00 25.47 7.78
N SER A 191 30.70 26.39 8.70
CA SER A 191 29.50 26.32 9.55
C SER A 191 28.19 26.40 8.75
N LEU A 192 28.14 27.22 7.70
CA LEU A 192 26.96 27.32 6.83
C LEU A 192 26.88 26.13 5.87
N SER A 193 28.02 25.66 5.35
CA SER A 193 28.10 24.44 4.54
C SER A 193 27.60 23.21 5.32
N PHE A 194 27.97 23.09 6.60
CA PHE A 194 27.47 22.05 7.49
C PHE A 194 25.95 22.12 7.68
N ALA A 195 25.41 23.33 7.89
CA ALA A 195 23.97 23.54 8.01
C ALA A 195 23.23 23.17 6.70
N MET A 196 23.81 23.46 5.53
CA MET A 196 23.28 23.01 4.24
C MET A 196 23.26 21.48 4.12
N CYS A 197 24.30 20.78 4.57
CA CYS A 197 24.35 19.32 4.57
C CYS A 197 23.23 18.71 5.45
N CYS A 198 23.00 19.28 6.64
CA CYS A 198 21.86 18.90 7.50
C CYS A 198 20.52 19.18 6.79
N GLY A 199 20.42 20.30 6.09
CA GLY A 199 19.30 20.64 5.21
C GLY A 199 19.02 19.57 4.15
N GLY A 200 20.06 18.98 3.57
CA GLY A 200 19.92 17.92 2.58
C GLY A 200 19.16 16.69 3.09
N MET A 201 19.30 16.34 4.37
CA MET A 201 18.49 15.27 4.97
C MET A 201 16.99 15.61 5.03
N LEU A 202 16.66 16.88 5.29
CA LEU A 202 15.27 17.36 5.27
C LEU A 202 14.70 17.30 3.84
N GLY A 203 15.52 17.61 2.83
CA GLY A 203 15.14 17.45 1.42
C GLY A 203 14.71 16.02 1.08
N MET A 204 15.47 15.02 1.56
CA MET A 204 15.15 13.61 1.36
C MET A 204 13.84 13.19 2.06
N SER A 205 13.53 13.71 3.25
CA SER A 205 12.25 13.40 3.92
C SER A 205 11.04 14.07 3.25
N VAL A 206 11.22 15.25 2.64
CA VAL A 206 10.20 15.90 1.80
C VAL A 206 9.86 15.04 0.57
N ILE A 207 10.85 14.40 -0.05
CA ILE A 207 10.61 13.47 -1.17
C ILE A 207 9.75 12.28 -0.71
N GLY A 208 10.01 11.74 0.48
CA GLY A 208 9.19 10.69 1.09
C GLY A 208 7.72 11.12 1.28
N LEU A 209 7.49 12.37 1.71
CA LEU A 209 6.16 12.93 1.82
C LEU A 209 5.46 13.01 0.46
N LEU A 210 6.13 13.56 -0.57
CA LEU A 210 5.56 13.62 -1.92
C LEU A 210 5.25 12.23 -2.47
N ALA A 211 6.12 11.25 -2.24
CA ALA A 211 5.89 9.86 -2.64
C ALA A 211 4.63 9.25 -1.97
N SER A 212 4.24 9.76 -0.80
CA SER A 212 3.06 9.30 -0.05
C SER A 212 1.75 10.00 -0.43
N VAL A 213 1.77 11.12 -1.16
CA VAL A 213 0.58 11.94 -1.48
C VAL A 213 -0.47 11.14 -2.26
N GLY A 214 -0.07 10.29 -3.20
CA GLY A 214 -0.97 9.42 -3.95
C GLY A 214 -1.34 8.09 -3.28
N GLY A 215 -0.90 7.87 -2.03
CA GLY A 215 -0.96 6.60 -1.32
C GLY A 215 -2.00 6.49 -0.21
N LYS A 216 -1.99 5.36 0.50
CA LYS A 216 -2.88 5.09 1.66
C LYS A 216 -2.54 6.03 2.83
N TYR A 217 -3.51 6.34 3.70
CA TYR A 217 -3.32 7.18 4.90
C TYR A 217 -2.14 6.72 5.77
N VAL A 218 -1.97 5.40 5.88
CA VAL A 218 -0.88 4.75 6.61
C VAL A 218 0.50 5.14 6.05
N ALA A 219 0.66 5.19 4.73
CA ALA A 219 1.94 5.56 4.10
C ALA A 219 2.27 7.05 4.31
N ARG A 220 1.27 7.92 4.30
CA ARG A 220 1.44 9.35 4.65
C ARG A 220 1.91 9.52 6.09
N ARG A 221 1.33 8.76 7.02
CA ARG A 221 1.76 8.79 8.44
C ARG A 221 3.20 8.33 8.62
N VAL A 222 3.62 7.27 7.94
CA VAL A 222 5.03 6.81 7.98
C VAL A 222 5.98 7.86 7.39
N ALA A 223 5.62 8.50 6.28
CA ALA A 223 6.41 9.58 5.70
C ALA A 223 6.48 10.81 6.62
N MET A 224 5.41 11.15 7.33
CA MET A 224 5.42 12.21 8.35
C MET A 224 6.33 11.87 9.54
N VAL A 225 6.35 10.60 9.99
CA VAL A 225 7.28 10.14 11.05
C VAL A 225 8.73 10.31 10.62
N LEU A 226 9.05 9.94 9.37
CA LEU A 226 10.38 10.18 8.81
C LEU A 226 10.73 11.67 8.84
N MET A 227 9.84 12.54 8.33
CA MET A 227 10.03 13.99 8.35
C MET A 227 10.29 14.52 9.76
N LEU A 228 9.44 14.16 10.72
CA LEU A 228 9.56 14.59 12.11
C LEU A 228 10.90 14.18 12.73
N ILE A 229 11.35 12.93 12.50
CA ILE A 229 12.61 12.47 13.08
C ILE A 229 13.80 13.15 12.40
N THR A 230 13.76 13.35 11.08
CA THR A 230 14.81 14.15 10.40
C THR A 230 14.84 15.59 10.90
N LEU A 231 13.68 16.19 11.20
CA LEU A 231 13.60 17.53 11.78
C LEU A 231 14.18 17.58 13.19
N ILE A 232 13.77 16.66 14.07
CA ILE A 232 14.24 16.59 15.46
C ILE A 232 15.76 16.38 15.53
N THR A 233 16.33 15.63 14.59
CA THR A 233 17.77 15.36 14.56
C THR A 233 18.59 16.46 13.91
N CYS A 234 18.08 17.09 12.86
CA CYS A 234 18.82 18.15 12.15
C CYS A 234 18.69 19.53 12.82
N LEU A 235 17.55 19.85 13.45
CA LEU A 235 17.27 21.19 13.98
C LEU A 235 18.26 21.64 15.08
N PRO A 236 18.66 20.80 16.05
CA PRO A 236 19.71 21.16 17.01
C PRO A 236 21.06 21.41 16.35
N LEU A 237 21.43 20.60 15.35
CA LEU A 237 22.69 20.73 14.62
C LEU A 237 22.73 21.97 13.71
N ILE A 238 21.57 22.40 13.19
CA ILE A 238 21.44 23.64 12.44
C ILE A 238 21.58 24.86 13.35
N ILE A 239 20.97 24.84 14.54
CA ILE A 239 21.06 25.93 15.53
C ILE A 239 22.51 26.05 16.04
N PHE A 240 23.17 24.94 16.35
CA PHE A 240 24.55 24.89 16.81
C PHE A 240 25.52 24.55 15.66
N SER A 241 25.28 25.09 14.47
CA SER A 241 26.04 24.81 13.25
C SER A 241 27.56 24.99 13.37
N GLN A 242 28.03 25.94 14.18
CA GLN A 242 29.47 26.13 14.42
C GLN A 242 30.08 24.98 15.22
N ALA A 243 29.45 24.58 16.33
CA ALA A 243 29.89 23.43 17.12
C ALA A 243 29.75 22.10 16.34
N GLY A 244 28.74 22.00 15.47
CA GLY A 244 28.57 20.86 14.56
C GLY A 244 29.69 20.76 13.52
N ALA A 245 30.08 21.90 12.93
CA ALA A 245 31.20 21.98 12.00
C ALA A 245 32.53 21.61 12.67
N ASP A 246 32.79 22.13 13.87
CA ASP A 246 33.99 21.82 14.64
C ASP A 246 34.07 20.32 14.96
N LEU A 247 32.96 19.72 15.39
CA LEU A 247 32.85 18.28 15.63
C LEU A 247 33.13 17.46 14.37
N SER A 248 32.60 17.88 13.21
CA SER A 248 32.83 17.19 11.94
C SER A 248 34.29 17.25 11.49
N TYR A 249 34.96 18.37 11.76
CA TYR A 249 36.36 18.58 11.47
C TYR A 249 37.27 17.76 12.39
N GLU A 250 36.96 17.71 13.70
CA GLU A 250 37.67 16.87 14.66
C GLU A 250 37.56 15.38 14.32
N ILE A 251 36.36 14.91 13.95
CA ILE A 251 36.17 13.52 13.56
C ILE A 251 36.93 13.23 12.26
N ALA A 252 36.82 14.06 11.22
CA ALA A 252 37.52 13.85 9.97
C ALA A 252 39.05 13.83 10.14
N SER A 253 39.60 14.74 10.96
CA SER A 253 41.02 14.80 11.28
C SER A 253 41.50 13.59 12.09
N SER A 254 40.67 13.03 12.97
CA SER A 254 41.00 11.79 13.70
C SER A 254 41.16 10.56 12.80
N PHE A 255 40.49 10.55 11.63
CA PHE A 255 40.64 9.52 10.60
C PHE A 255 41.73 9.85 9.57
N GLY A 256 42.51 10.92 9.78
CA GLY A 256 43.66 11.28 8.95
C GLY A 256 43.32 11.83 7.57
N ASN A 257 42.08 12.30 7.35
CA ASN A 257 41.61 12.69 6.03
C ASN A 257 41.00 14.10 6.04
N HIS A 258 41.75 15.07 5.50
CA HIS A 258 41.42 16.51 5.52
C HIS A 258 40.60 16.97 4.32
N ASP A 259 40.15 16.05 3.45
CA ASP A 259 39.32 16.39 2.30
C ASP A 259 38.01 17.04 2.77
N LEU A 260 37.71 18.20 2.20
CA LEU A 260 36.52 18.99 2.55
C LEU A 260 35.21 18.18 2.42
N CYS A 261 35.11 17.38 1.34
CA CYS A 261 33.99 16.47 1.13
C CYS A 261 33.84 15.46 2.27
N ASN A 262 34.95 14.98 2.84
CA ASN A 262 34.91 14.05 3.96
C ASN A 262 34.45 14.74 5.26
N VAL A 263 34.93 15.96 5.53
CA VAL A 263 34.48 16.79 6.66
C VAL A 263 32.96 17.02 6.57
N LEU A 264 32.48 17.47 5.41
CA LEU A 264 31.05 17.72 5.18
C LEU A 264 30.21 16.44 5.24
N SER A 265 30.77 15.28 4.87
CA SER A 265 30.07 13.98 4.93
C SER A 265 29.71 13.59 6.36
N TRP A 266 30.51 13.98 7.35
CA TRP A 266 30.18 13.80 8.76
C TRP A 266 28.98 14.66 9.19
N GLY A 267 28.80 15.84 8.60
CA GLY A 267 27.63 16.69 8.84
C GLY A 267 26.31 16.08 8.37
N TYR A 268 26.35 15.20 7.38
CA TYR A 268 25.19 14.39 7.01
C TYR A 268 25.09 13.09 7.85
N THR A 269 26.24 12.49 8.18
CA THR A 269 26.30 11.18 8.83
C THR A 269 25.84 11.21 10.29
N ILE A 270 26.25 12.21 11.06
CA ILE A 270 25.89 12.34 12.49
C ILE A 270 24.36 12.38 12.68
N PRO A 271 23.61 13.31 12.07
CA PRO A 271 22.15 13.33 12.20
C PRO A 271 21.50 12.08 11.62
N SER A 272 22.05 11.49 10.55
CA SER A 272 21.53 10.25 9.95
C SER A 272 21.60 9.06 10.89
N VAL A 273 22.73 8.89 11.60
CA VAL A 273 22.91 7.80 12.57
C VAL A 273 21.99 7.98 13.77
N ILE A 274 21.90 9.20 14.31
CA ILE A 274 20.99 9.52 15.42
C ILE A 274 19.54 9.27 14.99
N GLY A 275 19.14 9.73 13.82
CA GLY A 275 17.79 9.56 13.28
C GLY A 275 17.44 8.09 13.03
N ALA A 276 18.40 7.32 12.51
CA ALA A 276 18.24 5.88 12.34
C ALA A 276 18.07 5.15 13.67
N LEU A 277 18.85 5.49 14.70
CA LEU A 277 18.72 4.91 16.03
C LEU A 277 17.37 5.25 16.66
N ILE A 278 16.92 6.50 16.55
CA ILE A 278 15.61 6.93 17.04
C ILE A 278 14.51 6.17 16.32
N LEU A 279 14.50 6.12 14.98
CA LEU A 279 13.52 5.35 14.20
C LEU A 279 13.55 3.87 14.55
N PHE A 280 14.74 3.30 14.69
CA PHE A 280 14.91 1.89 15.02
C PHE A 280 14.30 1.59 16.39
N VAL A 281 14.64 2.34 17.44
CA VAL A 281 14.09 2.18 18.81
C VAL A 281 12.59 2.47 18.86
N SER A 282 12.16 3.52 18.19
CA SER A 282 10.76 3.95 18.18
C SER A 282 9.86 3.15 17.23
N ALA A 283 10.40 2.21 16.45
CA ALA A 283 9.62 1.42 15.48
C ALA A 283 8.42 0.71 16.12
N SER A 284 8.58 0.08 17.29
CA SER A 284 7.50 -0.61 17.99
C SER A 284 6.47 0.33 18.65
N PRO A 285 6.85 1.38 19.40
CA PRO A 285 5.86 2.29 19.96
C PRO A 285 5.15 3.12 18.88
N VAL A 286 5.87 3.57 17.84
CA VAL A 286 5.27 4.34 16.74
C VAL A 286 4.31 3.47 15.94
N SER A 287 4.64 2.21 15.64
CA SER A 287 3.68 1.32 14.94
C SER A 287 2.40 1.12 15.76
N ARG A 288 2.51 0.93 17.08
CA ARG A 288 1.34 0.84 17.97
C ARG A 288 0.54 2.12 18.03
N LEU A 289 1.20 3.27 18.12
CA LEU A 289 0.56 4.58 18.17
C LEU A 289 -0.18 4.88 16.86
N LEU A 290 0.43 4.56 15.72
CA LEU A 290 -0.19 4.71 14.40
C LEU A 290 -1.43 3.81 14.20
N HIS A 291 -1.42 2.61 14.80
CA HIS A 291 -2.60 1.71 14.84
C HIS A 291 -3.65 2.15 15.87
N MET A 292 -3.24 2.75 17.00
CA MET A 292 -4.14 3.29 18.02
C MET A 292 -4.90 4.53 17.51
N PHE A 293 -4.23 5.43 16.79
CA PHE A 293 -4.88 6.56 16.09
C PHE A 293 -5.65 6.14 14.82
N GLU A 294 -5.66 4.86 14.49
CA GLU A 294 -6.54 4.26 13.49
C GLU A 294 -7.92 3.93 14.11
N SER A 295 -7.96 3.64 15.42
CA SER A 295 -9.18 3.38 16.20
C SER A 295 -10.01 4.64 16.51
N ASP A 296 -9.36 5.77 16.82
CA ASP A 296 -10.08 6.96 17.31
C ASP A 296 -10.55 7.94 16.22
N ALA A 297 -10.01 7.83 15.01
CA ALA A 297 -10.43 8.67 13.88
C ALA A 297 -11.56 8.04 13.04
N SER A 298 -11.95 6.79 13.31
CA SER A 298 -12.97 6.05 12.55
C SER A 298 -14.37 6.15 13.14
N GLY A 299 -14.71 7.30 13.74
CA GLY A 299 -16.12 7.65 14.04
C GLY A 299 -16.94 7.94 12.78
N LYS A 300 -16.32 8.09 11.61
CA LYS A 300 -16.96 8.14 10.29
C LYS A 300 -16.03 7.50 9.26
N VAL A 301 -16.48 6.38 8.68
CA VAL A 301 -15.89 5.69 7.52
C VAL A 301 -14.42 5.28 7.75
N GLY A 302 -14.23 4.27 8.60
CA GLY A 302 -12.92 3.66 8.85
C GLY A 302 -12.43 2.91 7.61
N GLY A 303 -11.27 3.34 7.10
CA GLY A 303 -10.51 2.60 6.10
C GLY A 303 -10.27 1.18 6.60
N MET A 304 -10.78 0.23 5.83
CA MET A 304 -10.81 -1.17 6.16
C MET A 304 -9.39 -1.72 6.31
N GLN A 305 -8.98 -2.09 7.54
CA GLN A 305 -7.71 -2.78 7.76
C GLN A 305 -7.74 -4.13 7.04
N PRO A 306 -6.81 -4.41 6.10
CA PRO A 306 -6.83 -5.61 5.26
C PRO A 306 -6.34 -6.88 5.97
N SER A 307 -6.29 -6.92 7.30
CA SER A 307 -5.86 -8.09 8.07
C SER A 307 -6.91 -8.50 9.10
N ALA A 308 -6.96 -9.79 9.42
CA ALA A 308 -7.76 -10.35 10.50
C ALA A 308 -7.19 -9.85 11.83
N GLY A 309 -7.87 -8.86 12.43
CA GLY A 309 -7.44 -8.21 13.65
C GLY A 309 -7.55 -9.09 14.90
N TYR A 310 -8.34 -10.17 14.83
CA TYR A 310 -8.62 -11.06 15.96
C TYR A 310 -7.84 -12.38 15.93
N LEU A 311 -7.07 -12.69 14.87
CA LEU A 311 -6.33 -13.96 14.76
C LEU A 311 -4.90 -13.85 15.32
N ASP A 312 -4.68 -14.30 16.55
CA ASP A 312 -3.33 -14.49 17.12
C ASP A 312 -2.91 -15.96 17.06
N ARG A 313 -1.86 -16.25 16.28
CA ARG A 313 -1.28 -17.60 16.16
C ARG A 313 -0.74 -18.16 17.48
N ARG A 314 -0.49 -17.32 18.49
CA ARG A 314 -0.04 -17.76 19.82
C ARG A 314 -1.13 -18.49 20.61
N ILE A 315 -2.39 -18.29 20.23
CA ILE A 315 -3.57 -18.88 20.91
C ILE A 315 -3.90 -20.28 20.36
N LEU A 316 -3.19 -20.76 19.33
CA LEU A 316 -3.33 -22.12 18.80
C LEU A 316 -3.09 -23.25 19.84
N ILE A 317 -2.47 -22.91 20.98
CA ILE A 317 -2.24 -23.80 22.13
C ILE A 317 -3.52 -23.99 22.96
N THR A 318 -4.52 -23.11 22.79
CA THR A 318 -5.82 -23.17 23.48
C THR A 318 -6.97 -23.26 22.46
N PRO A 319 -7.30 -24.46 21.98
CA PRO A 319 -8.18 -24.65 20.83
C PRO A 319 -9.59 -24.04 20.95
N PRO A 320 -10.28 -24.07 22.12
CA PRO A 320 -11.60 -23.44 22.25
C PRO A 320 -11.58 -21.93 22.03
N ILE A 321 -10.53 -21.24 22.51
CA ILE A 321 -10.39 -19.79 22.37
C ILE A 321 -10.03 -19.43 20.92
N ALA A 322 -9.16 -20.21 20.30
CA ALA A 322 -8.79 -20.06 18.90
C ALA A 322 -10.03 -20.17 17.98
N LEU A 323 -10.89 -21.15 18.25
CA LEU A 323 -12.13 -21.37 17.50
C LEU A 323 -13.12 -20.19 17.64
N GLU A 324 -13.26 -19.66 18.84
CA GLU A 324 -14.11 -18.49 19.12
C GLU A 324 -13.60 -17.22 18.40
N GLN A 325 -12.27 -17.04 18.31
CA GLN A 325 -11.67 -15.96 17.52
C GLN A 325 -11.94 -16.11 16.03
N ALA A 326 -11.83 -17.32 15.49
CA ALA A 326 -12.16 -17.60 14.11
C ALA A 326 -13.64 -17.27 13.83
N ARG A 327 -14.56 -17.66 14.71
CA ARG A 327 -16.00 -17.31 14.58
C ARG A 327 -16.24 -15.81 14.51
N LYS A 328 -15.56 -15.01 15.35
CA LYS A 328 -15.68 -13.54 15.32
C LYS A 328 -15.23 -12.95 13.99
N GLU A 329 -14.17 -13.48 13.39
CA GLU A 329 -13.74 -13.04 12.05
C GLU A 329 -14.70 -13.49 10.95
N VAL A 330 -15.30 -14.68 11.05
CA VAL A 330 -16.36 -15.10 10.13
C VAL A 330 -17.59 -14.18 10.23
N GLN A 331 -17.98 -13.79 11.45
CA GLN A 331 -19.06 -12.82 11.67
C GLN A 331 -18.74 -11.45 11.07
N ARG A 332 -17.49 -10.98 11.24
CA ARG A 332 -17.01 -9.76 10.58
C ARG A 332 -17.13 -9.90 9.06
N MET A 333 -16.65 -11.00 8.49
CA MET A 333 -16.70 -11.26 7.04
C MET A 333 -18.15 -11.27 6.50
N ALA A 334 -19.11 -11.81 7.26
CA ALA A 334 -20.53 -11.78 6.89
C ALA A 334 -21.09 -10.34 6.88
N ALA A 335 -20.76 -9.52 7.88
CA ALA A 335 -21.17 -8.11 7.93
C ALA A 335 -20.60 -7.30 6.76
N VAL A 336 -19.33 -7.54 6.42
CA VAL A 336 -18.67 -6.92 5.25
C VAL A 336 -19.39 -7.27 3.95
N THR A 337 -19.74 -8.55 3.78
CA THR A 337 -20.47 -9.04 2.61
C THR A 337 -21.83 -8.34 2.48
N SER A 338 -22.53 -8.16 3.61
CA SER A 338 -23.80 -7.43 3.71
C SER A 338 -23.67 -5.97 3.29
N TRP A 339 -22.64 -5.27 3.79
CA TRP A 339 -22.36 -3.88 3.39
C TRP A 339 -21.97 -3.75 1.92
N MET A 340 -21.13 -4.66 1.42
CA MET A 340 -20.70 -4.68 0.02
C MET A 340 -21.89 -4.83 -0.92
N PHE A 341 -22.81 -5.75 -0.63
CA PHE A 341 -24.01 -5.92 -1.45
C PHE A 341 -24.98 -4.73 -1.34
N ALA A 342 -25.10 -4.12 -0.16
CA ALA A 342 -25.89 -2.90 0.01
C ALA A 342 -25.34 -1.73 -0.85
N ASP A 343 -24.02 -1.62 -0.98
CA ASP A 343 -23.39 -0.66 -1.91
C ASP A 343 -23.66 -1.01 -3.38
N VAL A 344 -23.63 -2.29 -3.76
CA VAL A 344 -24.01 -2.74 -5.12
C VAL A 344 -25.45 -2.37 -5.45
N LEU A 345 -26.40 -2.64 -4.55
CA LEU A 345 -27.81 -2.27 -4.70
C LEU A 345 -27.99 -0.76 -4.88
N ALA A 346 -27.25 0.03 -4.11
CA ALA A 346 -27.27 1.48 -4.23
C ALA A 346 -26.74 1.96 -5.58
N ILE A 347 -25.69 1.34 -6.12
CA ILE A 347 -25.13 1.66 -7.45
C ILE A 347 -26.10 1.31 -8.58
N LEU A 348 -26.81 0.18 -8.48
CA LEU A 348 -27.83 -0.21 -9.46
C LEU A 348 -28.95 0.82 -9.54
N SER A 349 -29.32 1.42 -8.40
CA SER A 349 -30.34 2.47 -8.32
C SER A 349 -29.81 3.84 -8.77
N ASN A 350 -28.67 4.26 -8.21
CA ASN A 350 -28.03 5.56 -8.44
C ASN A 350 -26.51 5.39 -8.53
N PHE A 351 -25.95 5.61 -9.72
CA PHE A 351 -24.52 5.44 -9.93
C PHE A 351 -23.69 6.49 -9.17
N ASP A 352 -22.84 6.03 -8.26
CA ASP A 352 -21.86 6.85 -7.54
C ASP A 352 -20.45 6.27 -7.67
N ALA A 353 -19.52 7.04 -8.24
CA ALA A 353 -18.14 6.63 -8.44
C ALA A 353 -17.38 6.34 -7.13
N ARG A 354 -17.79 6.96 -6.01
CA ARG A 354 -17.17 6.70 -4.71
C ARG A 354 -17.47 5.28 -4.22
N ARG A 355 -18.70 4.80 -4.47
CA ARG A 355 -19.13 3.45 -4.07
C ARG A 355 -18.47 2.34 -4.88
N VAL A 356 -18.10 2.62 -6.13
CA VAL A 356 -17.31 1.69 -6.96
C VAL A 356 -15.99 1.34 -6.25
N GLU A 357 -15.31 2.36 -5.74
CA GLU A 357 -14.04 2.18 -5.02
C GLU A 357 -14.26 1.51 -3.65
N THR A 358 -15.36 1.80 -2.94
CA THR A 358 -15.65 1.11 -1.67
C THR A 358 -15.91 -0.38 -1.89
N ILE A 359 -16.67 -0.77 -2.91
CA ILE A 359 -16.93 -2.19 -3.22
C ILE A 359 -15.64 -2.94 -3.50
N ARG A 360 -14.74 -2.37 -4.32
CA ARG A 360 -13.41 -2.98 -4.59
C ARG A 360 -12.52 -3.08 -3.35
N GLN A 361 -12.68 -2.17 -2.39
CA GLN A 361 -11.98 -2.26 -1.11
C GLN A 361 -12.57 -3.36 -0.20
N HIS A 362 -13.89 -3.57 -0.24
CA HIS A 362 -14.53 -4.66 0.49
C HIS A 362 -14.14 -6.03 -0.09
N GLU A 363 -14.09 -6.18 -1.41
CA GLU A 363 -13.60 -7.40 -2.10
C GLU A 363 -12.18 -7.77 -1.62
N GLN A 364 -11.24 -6.83 -1.69
CA GLN A 364 -9.87 -7.07 -1.24
C GLN A 364 -9.77 -7.47 0.24
N LEU A 365 -10.69 -6.98 1.08
CA LEU A 365 -10.75 -7.40 2.46
C LEU A 365 -11.36 -8.80 2.59
N LEU A 366 -12.41 -9.15 1.84
CA LEU A 366 -12.98 -10.49 1.88
C LEU A 366 -11.93 -11.53 1.47
N ASP A 367 -11.15 -11.26 0.43
CA ASP A 367 -9.99 -12.05 0.00
C ASP A 367 -8.97 -12.27 1.11
N SER A 368 -8.58 -11.18 1.78
CA SER A 368 -7.57 -11.26 2.82
C SER A 368 -8.07 -12.02 4.05
N LEU A 369 -9.32 -11.78 4.46
CA LEU A 369 -9.97 -12.52 5.53
C LEU A 369 -10.10 -14.02 5.17
N ASN A 370 -10.48 -14.35 3.94
CA ASN A 370 -10.57 -15.74 3.48
C ASN A 370 -9.24 -16.49 3.65
N SER A 371 -8.16 -15.91 3.13
CA SER A 371 -6.82 -16.49 3.22
C SER A 371 -6.33 -16.63 4.67
N GLU A 372 -6.53 -15.61 5.51
CA GLU A 372 -6.07 -15.60 6.89
C GLU A 372 -6.86 -16.55 7.79
N ILE A 373 -8.19 -16.54 7.70
CA ILE A 373 -9.07 -17.43 8.46
C ILE A 373 -8.84 -18.88 8.04
N THR A 374 -8.79 -19.18 6.74
CA THR A 374 -8.55 -20.54 6.23
C THR A 374 -7.18 -21.07 6.68
N SER A 375 -6.13 -20.24 6.61
CA SER A 375 -4.80 -20.60 7.10
C SER A 375 -4.78 -20.87 8.61
N PHE A 376 -5.51 -20.07 9.38
CA PHE A 376 -5.62 -20.22 10.83
C PHE A 376 -6.39 -21.50 11.21
N LEU A 377 -7.53 -21.75 10.57
CA LEU A 377 -8.33 -22.96 10.76
C LEU A 377 -7.57 -24.23 10.35
N ALA A 378 -6.79 -24.18 9.27
CA ALA A 378 -5.92 -25.30 8.87
C ALA A 378 -4.79 -25.55 9.88
N ALA A 379 -4.24 -24.51 10.50
CA ALA A 379 -3.25 -24.65 11.57
C ALA A 379 -3.89 -25.23 12.85
N LEU A 380 -5.09 -24.79 13.20
CA LEU A 380 -5.86 -25.29 14.35
C LEU A 380 -6.20 -26.78 14.21
N SER A 381 -6.63 -27.21 13.01
CA SER A 381 -6.89 -28.62 12.70
C SER A 381 -5.66 -29.51 12.88
N LYS A 382 -4.44 -28.98 12.70
CA LYS A 382 -3.19 -29.71 12.93
C LYS A 382 -2.77 -29.77 14.40
N SER A 383 -3.08 -28.74 15.20
CA SER A 383 -2.63 -28.63 16.59
C SER A 383 -3.56 -29.31 17.60
N ALA A 384 -4.81 -29.59 17.24
CA ALA A 384 -5.79 -30.15 18.16
C ALA A 384 -6.69 -31.19 17.47
N SER A 385 -6.90 -32.33 18.16
CA SER A 385 -7.61 -33.50 17.61
C SER A 385 -8.90 -33.84 18.38
N GLY A 386 -9.58 -32.83 18.94
CA GLY A 386 -10.88 -33.02 19.60
C GLY A 386 -12.02 -33.25 18.60
N PRO A 387 -13.07 -34.03 18.95
CA PRO A 387 -14.21 -34.31 18.07
C PRO A 387 -14.95 -33.04 17.64
N ASP A 388 -15.04 -32.02 18.51
CA ASP A 388 -15.68 -30.74 18.18
C ASP A 388 -14.93 -29.97 17.08
N ILE A 389 -13.59 -30.04 17.08
CA ILE A 389 -12.71 -29.34 16.13
C ILE A 389 -12.76 -30.01 14.76
N MET A 390 -12.83 -31.35 14.74
CA MET A 390 -12.89 -32.16 13.52
C MET A 390 -14.15 -31.89 12.70
N PHE A 391 -15.26 -31.54 13.34
CA PHE A 391 -16.52 -31.24 12.67
C PHE A 391 -16.72 -29.74 12.41
N GLU A 392 -16.27 -28.87 13.31
CA GLU A 392 -16.48 -27.43 13.20
C GLU A 392 -15.59 -26.74 12.16
N VAL A 393 -14.31 -27.13 12.09
CA VAL A 393 -13.34 -26.48 11.21
C VAL A 393 -13.73 -26.56 9.73
N PRO A 394 -14.13 -27.74 9.17
CA PRO A 394 -14.57 -27.81 7.78
C PRO A 394 -15.80 -26.95 7.48
N GLY A 395 -16.76 -26.89 8.42
CA GLY A 395 -17.94 -26.04 8.30
C GLY A 395 -17.60 -24.56 8.21
N LEU A 396 -16.71 -24.08 9.08
CA LEU A 396 -16.24 -22.69 9.05
C LEU A 396 -15.47 -22.36 7.77
N ILE A 397 -14.61 -23.26 7.27
CA ILE A 397 -13.92 -23.07 5.99
C ILE A 397 -14.93 -22.94 4.84
N GLN A 398 -15.97 -23.77 4.82
CA GLN A 398 -17.00 -23.70 3.80
C GLN A 398 -17.79 -22.38 3.86
N VAL A 399 -18.11 -21.89 5.06
CA VAL A 399 -18.78 -20.59 5.24
C VAL A 399 -17.88 -19.44 4.76
N VAL A 400 -16.61 -19.44 5.15
CA VAL A 400 -15.63 -18.42 4.74
C VAL A 400 -15.50 -18.36 3.22
N SER A 401 -15.33 -19.52 2.55
CA SER A 401 -15.24 -19.57 1.09
C SER A 401 -16.54 -19.12 0.42
N ALA A 402 -17.71 -19.44 0.99
CA ALA A 402 -18.98 -18.97 0.44
C ALA A 402 -19.14 -17.44 0.57
N LEU A 403 -18.67 -16.84 1.67
CA LEU A 403 -18.71 -15.40 1.88
C LEU A 403 -17.79 -14.64 0.92
N GLU A 404 -16.59 -15.16 0.65
CA GLU A 404 -15.67 -14.56 -0.32
C GLU A 404 -16.22 -14.66 -1.75
N HIS A 405 -16.74 -15.83 -2.15
CA HIS A 405 -17.42 -15.96 -3.44
C HIS A 405 -18.62 -15.02 -3.61
N ILE A 406 -19.32 -14.63 -2.53
CA ILE A 406 -20.37 -13.60 -2.62
C ILE A 406 -19.73 -12.24 -2.97
N GLY A 407 -18.56 -11.93 -2.40
CA GLY A 407 -17.75 -10.77 -2.75
C GLY A 407 -17.40 -10.73 -4.25
N ASP A 408 -16.85 -11.82 -4.78
CA ASP A 408 -16.53 -11.93 -6.21
C ASP A 408 -17.75 -11.65 -7.10
N VAL A 409 -18.89 -12.27 -6.77
CA VAL A 409 -20.12 -12.10 -7.57
C VAL A 409 -20.69 -10.68 -7.43
N CYS A 410 -20.42 -9.98 -6.31
CA CYS A 410 -20.73 -8.56 -6.17
C CYS A 410 -19.84 -7.69 -7.08
N GLU A 411 -18.55 -8.04 -7.24
CA GLU A 411 -17.67 -7.38 -8.20
C GLU A 411 -18.11 -7.64 -9.64
N ASP A 412 -18.54 -8.87 -9.98
CA ASP A 412 -19.11 -9.18 -11.30
C ASP A 412 -20.30 -8.25 -11.63
N ILE A 413 -21.21 -8.01 -10.67
CA ILE A 413 -22.36 -7.09 -10.86
C ILE A 413 -21.89 -5.64 -11.05
N LEU A 414 -20.86 -5.22 -10.30
CA LEU A 414 -20.26 -3.90 -10.41
C LEU A 414 -19.68 -3.68 -11.81
N ASP A 415 -18.87 -4.63 -12.30
CA ASP A 415 -18.24 -4.56 -13.61
C ASP A 415 -19.28 -4.57 -14.73
N CYS A 416 -20.32 -5.42 -14.64
CA CYS A 416 -21.47 -5.37 -15.56
C CYS A 416 -22.12 -3.98 -15.58
N THR A 417 -22.21 -3.32 -14.42
CA THR A 417 -22.83 -1.99 -14.29
C THR A 417 -21.95 -0.90 -14.91
N LEU A 418 -20.62 -1.03 -14.78
CA LEU A 418 -19.65 -0.15 -15.43
C LEU A 418 -19.67 -0.34 -16.95
N ASP A 419 -19.69 -1.58 -17.44
CA ASP A 419 -19.74 -1.92 -18.86
C ASP A 419 -21.01 -1.40 -19.52
N ARG A 420 -22.16 -1.53 -18.84
CA ARG A 420 -23.43 -0.94 -19.27
C ARG A 420 -23.30 0.58 -19.48
N LYS A 421 -22.65 1.27 -18.54
CA LYS A 421 -22.46 2.72 -18.58
C LYS A 421 -21.47 3.15 -19.67
N GLN A 422 -20.35 2.45 -19.81
CA GLN A 422 -19.33 2.74 -20.83
C GLN A 422 -19.84 2.48 -22.24
N SER A 423 -20.59 1.40 -22.43
CA SER A 423 -21.16 1.01 -23.72
C SER A 423 -22.43 1.77 -24.08
N GLY A 424 -22.94 2.63 -23.19
CA GLY A 424 -24.17 3.39 -23.39
C GLY A 424 -25.42 2.52 -23.57
N ILE A 425 -25.46 1.31 -22.99
CA ILE A 425 -26.57 0.37 -23.15
C ILE A 425 -27.72 0.80 -22.21
N ILE A 426 -28.88 1.04 -22.81
CA ILE A 426 -30.08 1.50 -22.11
C ILE A 426 -30.96 0.28 -21.80
N PHE A 427 -31.32 0.12 -20.52
CA PHE A 427 -32.39 -0.78 -20.10
C PHE A 427 -33.70 -0.01 -20.06
N SER A 428 -34.82 -0.68 -20.35
CA SER A 428 -36.12 -0.06 -20.11
C SER A 428 -36.32 0.20 -18.61
N PRO A 429 -37.16 1.18 -18.24
CA PRO A 429 -37.47 1.45 -16.84
C PRO A 429 -38.02 0.21 -16.12
N ASP A 430 -38.78 -0.63 -16.82
CA ASP A 430 -39.34 -1.87 -16.29
C ASP A 430 -38.27 -2.94 -16.07
N ALA A 431 -37.33 -3.08 -17.01
CA ALA A 431 -36.22 -4.01 -16.86
C ALA A 431 -35.33 -3.62 -15.67
N MET A 432 -35.05 -2.31 -15.49
CA MET A 432 -34.29 -1.86 -14.33
C MET A 432 -35.04 -2.09 -13.01
N ARG A 433 -36.35 -1.84 -12.98
CA ARG A 433 -37.19 -2.13 -11.80
C ARG A 433 -37.16 -3.60 -11.43
N ASP A 434 -37.33 -4.49 -12.40
CA ASP A 434 -37.28 -5.94 -12.18
C ASP A 434 -35.93 -6.36 -11.57
N LEU A 435 -34.82 -5.85 -12.11
CA LEU A 435 -33.49 -6.15 -11.60
C LEU A 435 -33.30 -5.66 -10.16
N ILE A 436 -33.77 -4.45 -9.84
CA ILE A 436 -33.72 -3.91 -8.48
C ILE A 436 -34.57 -4.77 -7.53
N ILE A 437 -35.77 -5.19 -7.92
CA ILE A 437 -36.62 -6.06 -7.10
C ILE A 437 -35.90 -7.39 -6.79
N LEU A 438 -35.25 -8.01 -7.78
CA LEU A 438 -34.46 -9.22 -7.56
C LEU A 438 -33.27 -8.98 -6.62
N ALA A 439 -32.56 -7.87 -6.80
CA ALA A 439 -31.43 -7.49 -5.96
C ALA A 439 -31.89 -7.19 -4.52
N GLU A 440 -33.02 -6.52 -4.30
CA GLU A 440 -33.60 -6.29 -2.98
C GLU A 440 -33.98 -7.61 -2.28
N GLN A 441 -34.59 -8.55 -3.00
CA GLN A 441 -34.86 -9.89 -2.46
C GLN A 441 -33.56 -10.61 -2.08
N THR A 442 -32.52 -10.50 -2.89
CA THR A 442 -31.20 -11.07 -2.61
C THR A 442 -30.56 -10.42 -1.37
N GLY A 443 -30.67 -9.10 -1.22
CA GLY A 443 -30.18 -8.37 -0.05
C GLY A 443 -30.87 -8.80 1.24
N ASN A 444 -32.18 -9.07 1.20
CA ASN A 444 -32.92 -9.62 2.33
C ASN A 444 -32.40 -11.01 2.75
N ILE A 445 -31.98 -11.84 1.79
CA ILE A 445 -31.37 -13.16 2.07
C ILE A 445 -30.00 -12.99 2.74
N ILE A 446 -29.18 -12.06 2.27
CA ILE A 446 -27.86 -11.77 2.84
C ILE A 446 -27.99 -11.28 4.29
N ILE A 447 -28.91 -10.35 4.56
CA ILE A 447 -29.17 -9.84 5.92
C ILE A 447 -29.61 -10.98 6.86
N ARG A 448 -30.43 -11.93 6.37
CA ARG A 448 -30.82 -13.11 7.15
C ARG A 448 -29.62 -14.03 7.43
N MET A 449 -28.79 -14.26 6.43
CA MET A 449 -27.56 -15.05 6.57
C MET A 449 -26.58 -14.40 7.56
N GLU A 450 -26.39 -13.08 7.51
CA GLU A 450 -25.55 -12.33 8.45
C GLU A 450 -26.05 -12.48 9.89
N LYS A 451 -27.36 -12.27 10.12
CA LYS A 451 -27.98 -12.44 11.44
C LYS A 451 -27.77 -13.86 11.97
N PHE A 452 -27.96 -14.86 11.11
CA PHE A 452 -27.82 -16.25 11.50
C PHE A 452 -26.36 -16.63 11.84
N VAL A 453 -25.38 -16.12 11.08
CA VAL A 453 -23.95 -16.29 11.40
C VAL A 453 -23.58 -15.63 12.73
N SER A 454 -24.32 -14.58 13.14
CA SER A 454 -24.08 -13.83 14.37
C SER A 454 -24.86 -14.31 15.60
N SER A 455 -26.09 -14.85 15.46
CA SER A 455 -26.97 -15.18 16.60
C SER A 455 -27.09 -16.67 16.95
N SER A 456 -26.52 -17.61 16.18
CA SER A 456 -26.69 -19.08 16.42
C SER A 456 -28.16 -19.53 16.61
N GLU A 457 -29.13 -18.76 16.09
CA GLU A 457 -30.55 -19.12 16.15
C GLU A 457 -30.83 -20.31 15.21
N ASN A 458 -31.72 -21.22 15.59
CA ASN A 458 -32.12 -22.32 14.71
C ASN A 458 -32.98 -21.80 13.56
N TYR A 459 -32.62 -22.15 12.32
CA TYR A 459 -33.40 -21.80 11.13
C TYR A 459 -34.41 -22.90 10.80
N ASP A 460 -35.66 -22.52 10.54
CA ASP A 460 -36.70 -23.45 10.10
C ASP A 460 -36.42 -23.91 8.65
N ARG A 461 -36.31 -25.23 8.46
CA ARG A 461 -36.12 -25.87 7.15
C ARG A 461 -37.23 -25.48 6.17
N ASP A 462 -38.47 -25.40 6.64
CA ASP A 462 -39.61 -25.07 5.79
C ASP A 462 -39.57 -23.62 5.31
N GLU A 463 -39.11 -22.69 6.17
CA GLU A 463 -38.89 -21.30 5.79
C GLU A 463 -37.80 -21.17 4.70
N LEU A 464 -36.71 -21.92 4.82
CA LEU A 464 -35.63 -21.93 3.82
C LEU A 464 -36.13 -22.45 2.46
N HIS A 465 -36.93 -23.52 2.47
CA HIS A 465 -37.51 -24.08 1.26
C HIS A 465 -38.49 -23.12 0.59
N GLN A 466 -39.35 -22.45 1.35
CA GLN A 466 -40.27 -21.45 0.82
C GLN A 466 -39.54 -20.24 0.24
N MET A 467 -38.51 -19.74 0.92
CA MET A 467 -37.68 -18.63 0.44
C MET A 467 -36.99 -18.99 -0.88
N LYS A 468 -36.38 -20.18 -0.97
CA LYS A 468 -35.78 -20.71 -2.20
C LYS A 468 -36.76 -20.72 -3.37
N ALA A 469 -37.97 -21.25 -3.15
CA ALA A 469 -39.00 -21.33 -4.17
C ALA A 469 -39.44 -19.95 -4.66
N ARG A 470 -39.68 -19.01 -3.73
CA ARG A 470 -40.08 -17.62 -4.06
C ARG A 470 -39.02 -16.89 -4.88
N THR A 471 -37.76 -16.96 -4.50
CA THR A 471 -36.67 -16.28 -5.22
C THR A 471 -36.47 -16.87 -6.62
N ARG A 472 -36.55 -18.20 -6.78
CA ARG A 472 -36.47 -18.85 -8.10
C ARG A 472 -37.62 -18.44 -9.01
N GLN A 473 -38.84 -18.47 -8.49
CA GLN A 473 -40.02 -18.05 -9.26
C GLN A 473 -39.91 -16.59 -9.73
N LEU A 474 -39.43 -15.70 -8.86
CA LEU A 474 -39.19 -14.29 -9.23
C LEU A 474 -38.11 -14.16 -10.32
N TYR A 475 -37.00 -14.89 -10.19
CA TYR A 475 -35.92 -14.88 -11.19
C TYR A 475 -36.41 -15.34 -12.57
N ASP A 476 -37.18 -16.43 -12.63
CA ASP A 476 -37.73 -16.95 -13.88
C ASP A 476 -38.72 -15.96 -14.53
N GLN A 477 -39.62 -15.37 -13.72
CA GLN A 477 -40.57 -14.34 -14.18
C GLN A 477 -39.87 -13.12 -14.78
N ILE A 478 -38.79 -12.65 -14.14
CA ILE A 478 -38.03 -11.49 -14.59
C ILE A 478 -37.32 -11.78 -15.92
N LYS A 479 -36.78 -12.99 -16.09
CA LYS A 479 -36.14 -13.41 -17.34
C LYS A 479 -37.12 -13.49 -18.50
N GLU A 480 -38.28 -14.10 -18.29
CA GLU A 480 -39.35 -14.15 -19.29
C GLU A 480 -39.82 -12.74 -19.66
N SER A 481 -40.00 -11.87 -18.65
CA SER A 481 -40.39 -10.48 -18.84
C SER A 481 -39.34 -9.70 -19.66
N HIS A 482 -38.05 -9.86 -19.36
CA HIS A 482 -36.99 -9.21 -20.14
C HIS A 482 -36.90 -9.76 -21.57
N PHE A 483 -37.06 -11.06 -21.76
CA PHE A 483 -37.09 -11.67 -23.10
C PHE A 483 -38.22 -11.08 -23.96
N SER A 484 -39.44 -10.95 -23.40
CA SER A 484 -40.56 -10.32 -24.12
C SER A 484 -40.31 -8.84 -24.50
N ARG A 485 -39.55 -8.10 -23.69
CA ARG A 485 -39.13 -6.71 -23.97
C ARG A 485 -38.10 -6.61 -25.09
N ILE A 486 -37.25 -7.62 -25.23
CA ILE A 486 -36.31 -7.72 -26.35
C ILE A 486 -37.10 -8.04 -27.63
N CYS A 487 -38.01 -9.02 -27.59
CA CYS A 487 -38.83 -9.40 -28.75
C CYS A 487 -39.73 -8.26 -29.25
N SER A 488 -40.22 -7.41 -28.35
CA SER A 488 -41.03 -6.23 -28.70
C SER A 488 -40.22 -4.99 -29.10
N GLY A 489 -38.88 -5.05 -29.07
CA GLY A 489 -37.99 -3.95 -29.46
C GLY A 489 -37.86 -2.83 -28.42
N VAL A 490 -38.45 -2.99 -27.22
CA VAL A 490 -38.34 -2.02 -26.12
C VAL A 490 -36.92 -2.00 -25.52
N CYS A 491 -36.22 -3.14 -25.55
CA CYS A 491 -34.81 -3.26 -25.16
C CYS A 491 -33.95 -3.70 -26.34
N PRO A 492 -32.73 -3.14 -26.51
CA PRO A 492 -31.83 -3.55 -27.58
C PRO A 492 -31.29 -4.96 -27.33
N PRO A 493 -31.05 -5.81 -28.35
CA PRO A 493 -30.53 -7.17 -28.15
C PRO A 493 -29.21 -7.24 -27.35
N ARG A 494 -28.38 -6.19 -27.44
CA ARG A 494 -27.14 -6.06 -26.65
C ARG A 494 -27.38 -5.96 -25.13
N SER A 495 -28.58 -5.57 -24.67
CA SER A 495 -28.92 -5.55 -23.24
C SER A 495 -29.12 -6.95 -22.66
N ALA A 496 -29.40 -7.95 -23.50
CA ALA A 496 -29.76 -9.30 -23.06
C ALA A 496 -28.63 -9.96 -22.27
N MET A 497 -27.38 -9.84 -22.74
CA MET A 497 -26.22 -10.44 -22.09
C MET A 497 -25.99 -9.84 -20.71
N LEU A 498 -25.88 -8.51 -20.61
CA LEU A 498 -25.67 -7.81 -19.33
C LEU A 498 -26.80 -8.03 -18.34
N PHE A 499 -28.06 -8.03 -18.81
CA PHE A 499 -29.20 -8.29 -17.94
C PHE A 499 -29.19 -9.72 -17.40
N GLN A 500 -28.86 -10.70 -18.26
CA GLN A 500 -28.75 -12.09 -17.86
C GLN A 500 -27.60 -12.31 -16.87
N GLU A 501 -26.45 -11.67 -17.09
CA GLU A 501 -25.30 -11.74 -16.17
C GLU A 501 -25.67 -11.14 -14.80
N MET A 502 -26.20 -9.91 -14.75
CA MET A 502 -26.59 -9.27 -13.48
C MET A 502 -27.66 -10.06 -12.72
N SER A 503 -28.70 -10.55 -13.41
CA SER A 503 -29.77 -11.34 -12.78
C SER A 503 -29.28 -12.72 -12.32
N SER A 504 -28.42 -13.38 -13.12
CA SER A 504 -27.78 -14.64 -12.74
C SER A 504 -26.85 -14.47 -11.55
N SER A 505 -26.12 -13.35 -11.46
CA SER A 505 -25.26 -13.04 -10.32
C SER A 505 -26.06 -12.85 -9.03
N CYS A 506 -27.21 -12.16 -9.08
CA CYS A 506 -28.12 -12.08 -7.92
C CYS A 506 -28.58 -13.47 -7.46
N MET A 507 -28.96 -14.34 -8.40
CA MET A 507 -29.37 -15.71 -8.09
C MET A 507 -28.22 -16.54 -7.50
N ARG A 508 -27.00 -16.41 -8.04
CA ARG A 508 -25.81 -17.11 -7.54
C ARG A 508 -25.46 -16.67 -6.11
N ILE A 509 -25.60 -15.39 -5.78
CA ILE A 509 -25.45 -14.89 -4.40
C ILE A 509 -26.49 -15.53 -3.48
N ALA A 510 -27.76 -15.58 -3.90
CA ALA A 510 -28.81 -16.23 -3.11
C ALA A 510 -28.50 -17.72 -2.86
N GLU A 511 -27.99 -18.44 -3.85
CA GLU A 511 -27.56 -19.84 -3.72
C GLU A 511 -26.39 -20.02 -2.74
N LEU A 512 -25.40 -19.14 -2.79
CA LEU A 512 -24.30 -19.13 -1.83
C LEU A 512 -24.80 -18.88 -0.40
N CYS A 513 -25.69 -17.92 -0.19
CA CYS A 513 -26.30 -17.68 1.11
C CYS A 513 -27.06 -18.91 1.62
N TRP A 514 -27.81 -19.60 0.76
CA TRP A 514 -28.51 -20.83 1.15
C TRP A 514 -27.57 -21.98 1.49
N ASN A 515 -26.40 -22.05 0.85
CA ASN A 515 -25.38 -23.03 1.18
C ASN A 515 -24.81 -22.75 2.57
N VAL A 516 -24.53 -21.50 2.92
CA VAL A 516 -24.11 -21.09 4.27
C VAL A 516 -25.16 -21.51 5.31
N LEU A 517 -26.43 -21.18 5.08
CA LEU A 517 -27.53 -21.56 5.96
C LEU A 517 -27.65 -23.10 6.09
N GLY A 518 -27.51 -23.84 4.98
CA GLY A 518 -27.62 -25.30 4.97
C GLY A 518 -26.48 -26.05 5.65
N VAL A 519 -25.25 -25.52 5.59
CA VAL A 519 -24.08 -26.11 6.28
C VAL A 519 -24.27 -26.10 7.79
N GLN A 520 -24.88 -25.03 8.32
CA GLN A 520 -25.07 -24.87 9.76
C GLN A 520 -26.29 -25.64 10.29
N ILE A 521 -27.34 -25.85 9.49
CA ILE A 521 -28.49 -26.69 9.89
C ILE A 521 -28.06 -28.16 10.09
N ARG A 522 -27.15 -28.68 9.25
CA ARG A 522 -26.55 -30.02 9.43
C ARG A 522 -25.70 -30.14 10.70
N ARG A 523 -25.49 -29.02 11.41
CA ARG A 523 -24.68 -28.92 12.61
C ARG A 523 -25.50 -29.03 13.90
N THR A 524 -26.80 -28.77 13.81
CA THR A 524 -27.76 -28.84 14.93
C THR A 524 -28.51 -30.19 14.97
N GLU A 525 -28.33 -31.01 13.94
CA GLU A 525 -28.72 -32.43 13.86
C GLU A 525 -27.55 -33.31 14.32
#